data_AF-A0A7V9L8M2-F1
#
_entry.id   AF-A0A7V9L8M2-F1
#
_cell.length_a   1.000
_cell.length_b   1.000
_cell.length_c   1.000
_cell.angle_alpha   90.00
_cell.angle_beta   90.00
_cell.angle_gamma   90.00
#
_symmetry.space_group_name_H-M   'P 1'
#
loop_
_entity.id
_entity.type
_entity.pdbx_description
1 polymer ?
#
loop_
_entity_poly.entity_id
_entity_poly.type
_entity_poly.pdbx_seq_one_letter_code
_entity_poly.pdbx_strand_id
1 'polypeptide(L)'
;MRKPLLATLAAIIVAAGVLVLDPIGWWSFQFDDADMRGAVEGNWSLTVTAGGKTSSWKLAIKQGNDASAQRSDRGWIKSASACGNRSFVRNASACVDLSTMPLDIAVLDQPGRATGTLEVSGMSFETGFLHIAVGEGAARVAVLATISSNGNVLESDDDTQTVKLVRTSALATRAASPQ
;
A
#
# COMPACT_ATOMS: atom_id res chain seq x y z
N MET A 1 38.50 51.65 -20.73
CA MET A 1 37.96 50.54 -21.55
C MET A 1 38.63 49.24 -21.11
N ARG A 2 37.86 48.13 -21.12
CA ARG A 2 38.18 46.73 -20.75
C ARG A 2 37.81 46.34 -19.30
N LYS A 3 36.62 45.76 -19.14
CA LYS A 3 36.20 44.97 -17.97
C LYS A 3 36.74 43.53 -18.12
N PRO A 4 37.20 42.86 -17.06
CA PRO A 4 37.84 41.55 -17.15
C PRO A 4 36.82 40.42 -17.31
N LEU A 5 36.90 39.73 -18.45
CA LEU A 5 36.07 38.60 -18.89
C LEU A 5 36.41 37.25 -18.20
N LEU A 6 37.15 37.26 -17.08
CA LEU A 6 37.73 36.04 -16.49
C LEU A 6 36.95 35.49 -15.29
N ALA A 7 35.93 36.19 -14.78
CA ALA A 7 35.17 35.74 -13.61
C ALA A 7 34.00 34.78 -13.94
N THR A 8 33.67 34.57 -15.22
CA THR A 8 32.45 33.84 -15.63
C THR A 8 32.69 32.38 -16.04
N LEU A 9 33.92 31.86 -15.92
CA LEU A 9 34.26 30.49 -16.32
C LEU A 9 34.39 29.50 -15.15
N ALA A 10 34.50 29.97 -13.91
CA ALA A 10 34.63 29.10 -12.74
C ALA A 10 33.28 28.58 -12.19
N ALA A 11 32.15 29.16 -12.61
CA ALA A 11 30.83 28.79 -12.08
C ALA A 11 30.16 27.60 -12.80
N ILE A 12 30.69 27.15 -13.95
CA ILE A 12 30.07 26.09 -14.77
C ILE A 12 30.57 24.69 -14.37
N ILE A 13 31.73 24.56 -13.72
CA ILE A 13 32.33 23.24 -13.43
C ILE A 13 31.71 22.55 -12.20
N VAL A 14 31.11 23.28 -11.26
CA VAL A 14 30.51 22.68 -10.05
C VAL A 14 29.14 22.04 -10.34
N ALA A 15 28.42 22.49 -11.38
CA ALA A 15 27.11 21.95 -11.72
C ALA A 15 27.17 20.57 -12.43
N ALA A 16 28.31 20.21 -13.04
CA ALA A 16 28.48 18.93 -13.73
C ALA A 16 28.93 17.77 -12.80
N GLY A 17 29.51 18.08 -11.63
CA GLY A 17 30.02 17.07 -10.70
C GLY A 17 28.93 16.31 -9.93
N VAL A 18 27.74 16.90 -9.77
CA VAL A 18 26.62 16.28 -9.02
C VAL A 18 25.86 15.26 -9.87
N LEU A 19 25.91 15.35 -11.21
CA LEU A 19 25.21 14.42 -12.11
C LEU A 19 25.92 13.07 -12.31
N VAL A 20 27.17 12.92 -11.88
CA VAL A 20 27.97 11.69 -12.10
C VAL A 20 27.95 10.76 -10.88
N LEU A 21 27.51 11.23 -9.71
CA LEU A 21 27.63 10.45 -8.47
C LEU A 21 26.43 9.56 -8.15
N ASP A 22 25.34 9.57 -8.91
CA ASP A 22 24.24 8.63 -8.63
C ASP A 22 23.38 8.23 -9.85
N PRO A 23 23.94 7.52 -10.86
CA PRO A 23 23.15 7.01 -11.98
C PRO A 23 22.17 5.87 -11.61
N ILE A 24 22.03 5.52 -10.32
CA ILE A 24 21.32 4.32 -9.83
C ILE A 24 20.13 4.65 -8.90
N GLY A 25 19.99 5.90 -8.42
CA GLY A 25 18.95 6.31 -7.45
C GLY A 25 17.50 6.40 -7.95
N TRP A 26 17.16 5.92 -9.15
CA TRP A 26 15.82 6.02 -9.75
C TRP A 26 14.93 4.78 -9.56
N TRP A 27 15.44 3.75 -8.87
CA TRP A 27 14.73 2.49 -8.59
C TRP A 27 14.25 2.38 -7.12
N SER A 28 14.13 3.50 -6.42
CA SER A 28 13.55 3.50 -5.07
C SER A 28 12.04 3.63 -5.12
N PHE A 29 11.35 3.04 -4.14
CA PHE A 29 9.94 3.31 -3.91
C PHE A 29 9.72 4.82 -3.74
N GLN A 30 8.68 5.33 -4.40
CA GLN A 30 8.23 6.73 -4.36
C GLN A 30 7.15 6.94 -3.30
N PHE A 31 6.95 5.95 -2.43
CA PHE A 31 6.00 5.99 -1.32
C PHE A 31 6.63 5.34 -0.09
N ASP A 32 6.13 5.70 1.08
CA ASP A 32 6.56 5.14 2.36
C ASP A 32 5.38 4.54 3.15
N ASP A 33 5.64 4.17 4.42
CA ASP A 33 4.59 3.64 5.29
C ASP A 33 3.52 4.68 5.61
N ALA A 34 3.87 5.98 5.68
CA ALA A 34 2.93 7.04 5.98
C ALA A 34 1.92 7.23 4.84
N ASP A 35 2.37 7.10 3.58
CA ASP A 35 1.48 7.11 2.41
C ASP A 35 0.48 5.96 2.45
N MET A 36 0.96 4.74 2.69
CA MET A 36 0.11 3.55 2.83
C MET A 36 -0.90 3.71 3.97
N ARG A 37 -0.45 4.21 5.13
CA ARG A 37 -1.32 4.47 6.28
C ARG A 37 -2.36 5.54 5.99
N GLY A 38 -1.98 6.63 5.32
CA GLY A 38 -2.91 7.67 4.88
C GLY A 38 -4.06 7.13 4.02
N ALA A 39 -3.77 6.13 3.18
CA ALA A 39 -4.76 5.51 2.30
C ALA A 39 -5.72 4.55 3.02
N VAL A 40 -5.36 3.94 4.15
CA VAL A 40 -6.21 2.92 4.81
C VAL A 40 -6.65 3.26 6.23
N GLU A 41 -5.84 3.95 7.02
CA GLU A 41 -6.19 4.21 8.41
C GLU A 41 -7.39 5.17 8.52
N GLY A 42 -8.29 4.87 9.46
CA GLY A 42 -9.46 5.69 9.73
C GLY A 42 -10.71 4.87 10.01
N ASN A 43 -11.86 5.55 9.98
CA ASN A 43 -13.15 4.90 10.18
C ASN A 43 -13.82 4.61 8.83
N TRP A 44 -14.36 3.41 8.70
CA TRP A 44 -14.96 2.90 7.49
C TRP A 44 -16.35 2.33 7.76
N SER A 45 -17.21 2.39 6.74
CA SER A 45 -18.50 1.70 6.70
C SER A 45 -18.42 0.64 5.61
N LEU A 46 -18.61 -0.62 5.98
CA LEU A 46 -18.71 -1.74 5.07
C LEU A 46 -20.17 -2.17 5.00
N THR A 47 -20.75 -2.22 3.81
CA THR A 47 -22.08 -2.78 3.57
C THR A 47 -21.97 -3.88 2.52
N VAL A 48 -22.47 -5.06 2.84
CA VAL A 48 -22.44 -6.23 1.95
C VAL A 48 -23.85 -6.73 1.76
N THR A 49 -24.28 -6.88 0.51
CA THR A 49 -25.57 -7.47 0.15
C THR A 49 -25.34 -8.78 -0.58
N ALA A 50 -25.72 -9.89 0.06
CA ALA A 50 -25.57 -11.24 -0.49
C ALA A 50 -26.88 -12.02 -0.31
N GLY A 51 -27.37 -12.66 -1.37
CA GLY A 51 -28.61 -13.46 -1.32
C GLY A 51 -29.83 -12.69 -0.82
N GLY A 52 -29.93 -11.39 -1.13
CA GLY A 52 -31.01 -10.51 -0.68
C GLY A 52 -30.93 -10.05 0.78
N LYS A 53 -29.90 -10.45 1.53
CA LYS A 53 -29.63 -9.97 2.89
C LYS A 53 -28.54 -8.92 2.86
N THR A 54 -28.79 -7.78 3.50
CA THR A 54 -27.80 -6.71 3.67
C THR A 54 -27.26 -6.73 5.09
N SER A 55 -25.93 -6.79 5.21
CA SER A 55 -25.20 -6.65 6.46
C SER A 55 -24.33 -5.40 6.41
N SER A 56 -24.15 -4.72 7.54
CA SER A 56 -23.35 -3.51 7.63
C SER A 56 -22.48 -3.52 8.87
N TRP A 57 -21.27 -2.97 8.76
CA TRP A 57 -20.30 -2.85 9.85
C TRP A 57 -19.64 -1.48 9.84
N LYS A 58 -19.35 -0.96 11.02
CA LYS A 58 -18.46 0.18 11.22
C LYS A 58 -17.09 -0.34 11.65
N LEU A 59 -16.06 0.01 10.91
CA LEU A 59 -14.70 -0.48 11.12
C LEU A 59 -13.79 0.70 11.51
N ALA A 60 -12.90 0.49 12.47
CA ALA A 60 -11.73 1.33 12.66
C ALA A 60 -10.50 0.54 12.19
N ILE A 61 -9.83 1.05 11.16
CA ILE A 61 -8.65 0.43 10.55
C ILE A 61 -7.41 1.20 10.99
N LYS A 62 -6.40 0.48 11.44
CA LYS A 62 -5.06 0.99 11.76
C LYS A 62 -3.99 0.05 11.21
N GLN A 63 -2.78 0.53 11.01
CA GLN A 63 -1.64 -0.35 10.78
C GLN A 63 -1.52 -1.35 11.93
N GLY A 64 -1.43 -2.63 11.57
CA GLY A 64 -1.19 -3.69 12.53
C GLY A 64 0.27 -3.69 12.99
N ASN A 65 0.48 -3.93 14.28
CA ASN A 65 1.82 -4.06 14.85
C ASN A 65 2.45 -5.45 14.58
N ASP A 66 1.70 -6.33 13.94
CA ASP A 66 2.00 -7.76 13.92
C ASP A 66 2.95 -8.15 12.78
N ALA A 67 4.20 -8.42 13.17
CA ALA A 67 5.10 -9.37 12.49
C ALA A 67 4.51 -10.79 12.39
N SER A 68 3.33 -11.04 12.98
CA SER A 68 2.63 -12.32 13.07
C SER A 68 1.77 -12.65 11.86
N ALA A 69 1.24 -11.65 11.14
CA ALA A 69 0.34 -11.86 10.00
C ALA A 69 1.07 -12.46 8.76
N GLN A 70 2.40 -12.34 8.73
CA GLN A 70 3.25 -12.92 7.69
C GLN A 70 3.98 -14.17 8.16
N ARG A 71 3.36 -14.99 9.02
CA ARG A 71 3.62 -16.43 8.98
C ARG A 71 2.91 -16.98 7.74
N SER A 72 3.41 -16.61 6.56
CA SER A 72 3.30 -17.48 5.40
C SER A 72 3.72 -18.87 5.85
N ASP A 73 2.91 -19.86 5.49
CA ASP A 73 3.16 -21.27 5.76
C ASP A 73 4.65 -21.56 5.64
N ARG A 74 5.29 -21.82 6.78
CA ARG A 74 6.64 -22.40 6.83
C ARG A 74 6.54 -23.86 6.42
N GLY A 75 5.94 -24.13 5.26
CA GLY A 75 6.27 -25.30 4.47
C GLY A 75 7.76 -25.18 4.14
N TRP A 76 8.44 -26.32 4.16
CA TRP A 76 9.89 -26.46 3.99
C TRP A 76 10.36 -26.14 2.56
N ILE A 77 9.72 -25.19 1.89
CA ILE A 77 10.12 -24.68 0.59
C ILE A 77 11.23 -23.69 0.86
N LYS A 78 12.47 -24.10 0.55
CA LYS A 78 13.64 -23.20 0.47
C LYS A 78 13.20 -21.94 -0.24
N SER A 79 13.32 -20.80 0.43
CA SER A 79 13.06 -19.48 -0.11
C SER A 79 13.57 -19.43 -1.55
N ALA A 80 12.66 -19.23 -2.50
CA ALA A 80 12.98 -18.96 -3.90
C ALA A 80 13.58 -17.57 -3.95
N SER A 81 14.80 -17.54 -3.47
CA SER A 81 15.70 -16.44 -3.51
C SER A 81 16.05 -16.39 -5.00
N ALA A 82 15.31 -15.61 -5.79
CA ALA A 82 15.50 -15.49 -7.24
C ALA A 82 15.27 -14.08 -7.78
N CYS A 83 14.44 -13.27 -7.12
CA CYS A 83 14.39 -11.82 -7.24
C CYS A 83 15.34 -11.22 -6.17
N GLY A 84 16.64 -11.48 -6.25
CA GLY A 84 17.44 -11.51 -5.02
C GLY A 84 16.95 -12.67 -4.16
N ASN A 85 17.40 -13.90 -4.37
CA ASN A 85 18.78 -14.32 -4.60
C ASN A 85 18.96 -15.34 -5.76
N ARG A 86 18.76 -14.94 -7.03
CA ARG A 86 19.21 -15.66 -8.26
C ARG A 86 18.56 -17.03 -8.59
N SER A 87 17.67 -17.02 -9.59
CA SER A 87 17.35 -18.19 -10.43
C SER A 87 17.67 -17.89 -11.89
N PHE A 88 18.42 -18.79 -12.53
CA PHE A 88 18.89 -18.70 -13.93
C PHE A 88 17.88 -19.27 -14.94
N VAL A 89 16.60 -18.92 -14.78
CA VAL A 89 15.58 -19.15 -15.82
C VAL A 89 14.97 -17.81 -16.14
N ARG A 90 15.29 -17.28 -17.34
CA ARG A 90 14.72 -16.06 -17.89
C ARG A 90 13.19 -16.18 -17.96
N ASN A 91 12.48 -15.62 -16.98
CA ASN A 91 11.13 -15.11 -17.16
C ASN A 91 11.23 -13.59 -17.22
N ALA A 92 11.02 -13.01 -18.40
CA ALA A 92 11.27 -11.60 -18.68
C ALA A 92 10.22 -10.62 -18.12
N SER A 93 9.50 -10.97 -17.04
CA SER A 93 8.38 -10.15 -16.53
C SER A 93 7.82 -10.56 -15.15
N ALA A 94 8.60 -11.14 -14.23
CA ALA A 94 8.03 -11.86 -13.07
C ALA A 94 8.44 -11.38 -11.65
N CYS A 95 9.11 -10.24 -11.48
CA CYS A 95 9.33 -9.64 -10.17
C CYS A 95 8.61 -8.29 -10.14
N VAL A 96 7.33 -8.28 -9.76
CA VAL A 96 6.63 -7.04 -9.43
C VAL A 96 6.97 -6.76 -7.96
N ASP A 97 7.52 -5.58 -7.69
CA ASP A 97 7.74 -5.14 -6.32
C ASP A 97 6.39 -5.06 -5.61
N LEU A 98 6.27 -5.75 -4.47
CA LEU A 98 5.03 -5.83 -3.69
C LEU A 98 5.31 -5.35 -2.27
N SER A 99 4.61 -4.31 -1.86
CA SER A 99 4.60 -3.81 -0.49
C SER A 99 3.32 -4.26 0.20
N THR A 100 3.46 -4.85 1.38
CA THR A 100 2.33 -5.40 2.16
C THR A 100 2.28 -4.73 3.53
N MET A 101 1.09 -4.28 3.94
CA MET A 101 0.85 -3.69 5.26
C MET A 101 -0.28 -4.45 5.96
N PRO A 102 0.01 -5.18 7.06
CA PRO A 102 -1.03 -5.80 7.87
C PRO A 102 -1.87 -4.72 8.57
N LEU A 103 -3.15 -5.01 8.77
CA LEU A 103 -4.11 -4.08 9.35
C LEU A 103 -4.77 -4.67 10.61
N ASP A 104 -4.79 -3.88 11.67
CA ASP A 104 -5.62 -4.12 12.84
C ASP A 104 -6.98 -3.47 12.61
N ILE A 105 -8.04 -4.29 12.56
CA ILE A 105 -9.40 -3.84 12.26
C ILE A 105 -10.30 -4.11 13.45
N ALA A 106 -10.78 -3.04 14.08
CA ALA A 106 -11.77 -3.10 15.13
C ALA A 106 -13.19 -2.91 14.56
N VAL A 107 -14.11 -3.79 14.92
CA VAL A 107 -15.55 -3.63 14.61
C VAL A 107 -16.19 -2.80 15.73
N LEU A 108 -16.78 -1.66 15.35
CA LEU A 108 -17.21 -0.61 16.30
C LEU A 108 -18.68 -0.74 16.72
N ASP A 109 -19.53 -1.31 15.87
CA ASP A 109 -20.98 -1.37 16.04
C ASP A 109 -21.48 -2.72 16.57
N GLN A 110 -20.63 -3.75 16.58
CA GLN A 110 -20.97 -5.08 17.09
C GLN A 110 -19.71 -5.84 17.53
N PRO A 111 -19.84 -6.80 18.47
CA PRO A 111 -18.74 -7.69 18.80
C PRO A 111 -18.38 -8.52 17.58
N GLY A 112 -17.09 -8.57 17.26
CA GLY A 112 -16.59 -9.34 16.13
C GLY A 112 -15.10 -9.16 15.98
N ARG A 113 -14.50 -10.04 15.17
CA ARG A 113 -13.12 -9.90 14.72
C ARG A 113 -13.11 -9.50 13.26
N ALA A 114 -12.15 -8.65 12.93
CA ALA A 114 -11.83 -8.35 11.55
C ALA A 114 -10.31 -8.37 11.39
N THR A 115 -9.86 -8.76 10.21
CA THR A 115 -8.45 -8.81 9.82
C THR A 115 -8.33 -8.21 8.45
N GLY A 116 -7.22 -7.56 8.15
CA GLY A 116 -6.98 -7.13 6.78
C GLY A 116 -5.53 -6.91 6.44
N THR A 117 -5.31 -6.70 5.15
CA THR A 117 -4.01 -6.46 4.55
C THR A 117 -4.19 -5.46 3.42
N LEU A 118 -3.31 -4.46 3.34
CA LEU A 118 -3.14 -3.64 2.16
C LEU A 118 -1.94 -4.16 1.36
N GLU A 119 -2.12 -4.35 0.07
CA GLU A 119 -1.08 -4.69 -0.89
C GLU A 119 -0.93 -3.59 -1.93
N VAL A 120 0.30 -3.13 -2.17
CA VAL A 120 0.63 -2.11 -3.17
C VAL A 120 1.69 -2.68 -4.08
N SER A 121 1.40 -2.72 -5.37
CA SER A 121 2.31 -3.23 -6.39
C SER A 121 3.01 -2.10 -7.13
N GLY A 122 4.30 -2.26 -7.41
CA GLY A 122 5.12 -1.32 -8.16
C GLY A 122 5.93 -0.36 -7.29
N MET A 123 6.63 0.57 -7.94
CA MET A 123 7.48 1.56 -7.28
C MET A 123 6.73 2.83 -6.87
N SER A 124 5.50 3.05 -7.35
CA SER A 124 4.63 4.16 -6.99
C SER A 124 3.33 3.65 -6.37
N PHE A 125 2.78 4.38 -5.40
CA PHE A 125 1.48 4.07 -4.83
C PHE A 125 0.40 4.87 -5.55
N GLU A 126 -0.09 4.34 -6.66
CA GLU A 126 -1.25 4.88 -7.37
C GLU A 126 -2.53 4.18 -6.91
N THR A 127 -2.47 2.86 -6.85
CA THR A 127 -3.54 1.98 -6.38
C THR A 127 -2.99 0.85 -5.50
N GLY A 128 -3.86 0.23 -4.72
CA GLY A 128 -3.56 -0.94 -3.91
C GLY A 128 -4.79 -1.81 -3.68
N PHE A 129 -4.55 -3.07 -3.33
CA PHE A 129 -5.58 -4.04 -3.00
C PHE A 129 -5.77 -4.10 -1.49
N LEU A 130 -6.97 -3.78 -1.05
CA LEU A 130 -7.38 -3.85 0.35
C LEU A 130 -8.19 -5.13 0.56
N HIS A 131 -7.58 -6.07 1.26
CA HIS A 131 -8.20 -7.32 1.69
C HIS A 131 -8.74 -7.13 3.10
N ILE A 132 -10.05 -7.28 3.28
CA ILE A 132 -10.70 -7.23 4.59
C ILE A 132 -11.50 -8.51 4.78
N ALA A 133 -11.39 -9.11 5.95
CA ALA A 133 -12.27 -10.16 6.39
C ALA A 133 -12.95 -9.76 7.70
N VAL A 134 -14.27 -9.87 7.77
CA VAL A 134 -15.07 -9.56 8.97
C VAL A 134 -15.89 -10.80 9.37
N GLY A 135 -15.97 -11.07 10.66
CA GLY A 135 -16.70 -12.21 11.23
C GLY A 135 -15.80 -13.42 11.52
N GLU A 136 -16.40 -14.51 11.99
CA GLU A 136 -15.71 -15.73 12.40
C GLU A 136 -16.37 -16.99 11.82
N GLY A 137 -15.58 -18.04 11.65
CA GLY A 137 -16.05 -19.34 11.18
C GLY A 137 -16.75 -19.27 9.81
N ALA A 138 -17.91 -19.91 9.71
CA ALA A 138 -18.71 -19.95 8.48
C ALA A 138 -19.41 -18.63 8.14
N ALA A 139 -19.46 -17.67 9.08
CA ALA A 139 -20.06 -16.35 8.86
C ALA A 139 -19.02 -15.29 8.46
N ARG A 140 -17.80 -15.71 8.11
CA ARG A 140 -16.72 -14.82 7.69
C ARG A 140 -16.99 -14.29 6.28
N VAL A 141 -17.06 -12.98 6.14
CA VAL A 141 -17.18 -12.28 4.87
C VAL A 141 -15.81 -11.74 4.48
N ALA A 142 -15.32 -12.12 3.31
CA ALA A 142 -14.10 -11.57 2.72
C ALA A 142 -14.47 -10.53 1.66
N VAL A 143 -13.71 -9.44 1.62
CA VAL A 143 -13.88 -8.31 0.71
C VAL A 143 -12.52 -8.00 0.10
N LEU A 144 -12.51 -7.88 -1.22
CA LEU A 144 -11.40 -7.34 -1.98
C LEU A 144 -11.83 -6.01 -2.60
N ALA A 145 -11.10 -4.95 -2.30
CA ALA A 145 -11.35 -3.63 -2.85
C ALA A 145 -10.06 -3.04 -3.43
N THR A 146 -10.18 -2.35 -4.56
CA THR A 146 -9.10 -1.53 -5.11
C THR A 146 -9.24 -0.13 -4.53
N ILE A 147 -8.19 0.37 -3.88
CA ILE A 147 -8.12 1.72 -3.31
C ILE A 147 -7.05 2.54 -4.01
N SER A 148 -7.25 3.85 -4.10
CA SER A 148 -6.19 4.79 -4.49
C SER A 148 -5.37 5.26 -3.29
N SER A 149 -4.22 5.90 -3.54
CA SER A 149 -3.34 6.42 -2.48
C SER A 149 -3.93 7.50 -1.57
N ASN A 150 -5.01 8.17 -1.99
CA ASN A 150 -5.78 9.06 -1.13
C ASN A 150 -6.89 8.36 -0.32
N GLY A 151 -7.02 7.03 -0.46
CA GLY A 151 -7.99 6.21 0.26
C GLY A 151 -9.40 6.22 -0.32
N ASN A 152 -9.59 6.62 -1.58
CA ASN A 152 -10.85 6.41 -2.28
C ASN A 152 -10.96 4.95 -2.74
N VAL A 153 -12.17 4.38 -2.65
CA VAL A 153 -12.46 3.05 -3.21
C VAL A 153 -12.80 3.21 -4.68
N LEU A 154 -12.02 2.57 -5.54
CA LEU A 154 -12.19 2.61 -6.99
C LEU A 154 -13.12 1.50 -7.47
N GLU A 155 -12.95 0.31 -6.91
CA GLU A 155 -13.70 -0.89 -7.28
C GLU A 155 -13.79 -1.82 -6.07
N SER A 156 -14.90 -2.53 -5.95
CA SER A 156 -15.06 -3.62 -4.99
C SER A 156 -15.61 -4.81 -5.76
N ASP A 157 -14.80 -5.85 -5.89
CA ASP A 157 -15.11 -6.98 -6.76
C ASP A 157 -15.67 -8.14 -5.94
N ASP A 158 -16.89 -8.56 -6.29
CA ASP A 158 -17.43 -9.87 -6.00
C ASP A 158 -18.65 -10.12 -6.90
N ASP A 159 -18.54 -11.08 -7.82
CA ASP A 159 -19.60 -11.44 -8.77
C ASP A 159 -20.92 -11.87 -8.10
N THR A 160 -20.90 -12.23 -6.81
CA THR A 160 -22.05 -12.80 -6.09
C THR A 160 -22.65 -11.89 -5.03
N GLN A 161 -21.97 -10.80 -4.66
CA GLN A 161 -22.42 -9.87 -3.62
C GLN A 161 -22.10 -8.43 -3.97
N THR A 162 -23.03 -7.52 -3.67
CA THR A 162 -22.76 -6.09 -3.79
C THR A 162 -22.03 -5.62 -2.54
N VAL A 163 -20.78 -5.20 -2.71
CA VAL A 163 -19.96 -4.66 -1.63
C VAL A 163 -19.81 -3.16 -1.78
N LYS A 164 -20.08 -2.43 -0.71
CA LYS A 164 -19.88 -0.98 -0.61
C LYS A 164 -19.01 -0.68 0.59
N LEU A 165 -17.79 -0.23 0.32
CA LEU A 165 -16.84 0.22 1.33
C LEU A 165 -16.68 1.74 1.22
N VAL A 166 -16.93 2.46 2.32
CA VAL A 166 -16.87 3.93 2.33
C VAL A 166 -16.09 4.42 3.54
N ARG A 167 -15.10 5.27 3.31
CA ARG A 167 -14.39 5.98 4.38
C ARG A 167 -15.31 7.05 4.97
N THR A 168 -15.57 6.95 6.27
CA THR A 168 -16.50 7.85 6.99
C THR A 168 -15.79 9.02 7.68
N SER A 169 -14.52 8.83 8.04
CA SER A 169 -13.65 9.90 8.48
C SER A 169 -12.21 9.51 8.17
N ALA A 170 -11.50 10.37 7.42
CA ALA A 170 -10.06 10.28 7.34
C ALA A 170 -9.45 10.60 8.71
N LEU A 171 -8.40 9.87 9.11
CA LEU A 171 -7.50 10.40 10.13
C LEU A 171 -7.02 11.76 9.63
N ALA A 172 -7.06 12.78 10.50
CA ALA A 172 -6.64 14.13 10.15
C ALA A 172 -5.25 14.04 9.52
N THR A 173 -5.17 14.33 8.22
CA THR A 173 -3.92 14.29 7.47
C THR A 173 -2.96 15.22 8.19
N ARG A 174 -1.90 14.67 8.78
CA ARG A 174 -0.85 15.49 9.35
C ARG A 174 -0.26 16.27 8.18
N ALA A 175 -0.34 17.60 8.23
CA ALA A 175 0.17 18.45 7.16
C ALA A 175 1.59 17.99 6.79
N ALA A 176 1.80 17.68 5.51
CA ALA A 176 3.09 17.24 5.01
C ALA A 176 4.17 18.21 5.48
N SER A 177 5.16 17.70 6.20
CA SER A 177 6.29 18.52 6.63
C SER A 177 7.06 18.91 5.36
N PRO A 178 7.25 20.20 5.06
CA PRO A 178 8.10 20.59 3.94
C PRO A 178 9.52 20.08 4.22
N GLN A 179 10.06 19.27 3.31
CA GLN A 179 11.46 18.84 3.30
C GLN A 179 12.38 20.01 2.92
#